data_AF-A0A973CMK2-F1
#
_entry.id   AF-A0A973CMK2-F1
#
_cell.length_a   1.000
_cell.length_b   1.000
_cell.length_c   1.000
_cell.angle_alpha   90.00
_cell.angle_beta   90.00
_cell.angle_gamma   90.00
#
_symmetry.space_group_name_H-M   'P 1'
#
loop_
_entity.id
_entity.type
_entity.pdbx_description
1 polymer ?
#
loop_
_entity_poly.entity_id
_entity_poly.type
_entity_poly.pdbx_seq_one_letter_code
_entity_poly.pdbx_strand_id
1 'polypeptide(L)'
;MKFNDLCRSKLMKKGGPGYAQPDDNTFPLLDDVIKMILDCQAIPMATWLDGTSTGEEKILDLLECQMEKGVAAINIVPDRNWNIKDPDEQKLKTKLFHECITAAQKLKLPVNVGTELNKFGQRWVDDFAAKAMAVVGKPMISGAQIMVGHTRLLRFADFSYISEKAKSEFSDMNQRNDFFESVGKLDCPKLSVIERMLTTDIETNFAYISDSAKNGQWF
;
A
#
# COMPACT_ATOMS: atom_id res chain seq x y z
N MET A 1 -22.38 20.57 -8.59
CA MET A 1 -21.03 20.43 -9.18
C MET A 1 -20.49 21.83 -9.40
N LYS A 2 -19.29 22.18 -8.92
CA LYS A 2 -18.73 23.54 -9.09
C LYS A 2 -18.40 23.77 -10.57
N PHE A 3 -18.49 25.02 -11.05
CA PHE A 3 -18.20 25.35 -12.45
C PHE A 3 -16.82 24.83 -12.92
N ASN A 4 -15.80 24.92 -12.06
CA ASN A 4 -14.46 24.43 -12.35
C ASN A 4 -14.40 22.90 -12.61
N ASP A 5 -15.19 22.11 -11.88
CA ASP A 5 -15.30 20.66 -12.10
C ASP A 5 -15.94 20.37 -13.45
N LEU A 6 -16.92 21.19 -13.86
CA LEU A 6 -17.56 21.07 -15.17
C LEU A 6 -16.58 21.35 -16.29
N CYS A 7 -15.85 22.47 -16.23
CA CYS A 7 -14.80 22.80 -17.20
C CYS A 7 -13.77 21.66 -17.30
N ARG A 8 -13.24 21.20 -16.17
CA ARG A 8 -12.25 20.11 -16.15
C ARG A 8 -12.79 18.80 -16.74
N SER A 9 -14.05 18.46 -16.44
CA SER A 9 -14.68 17.24 -16.96
C SER A 9 -14.88 17.26 -18.47
N LYS A 10 -15.13 18.43 -19.06
CA LYS A 10 -15.36 18.58 -20.50
C LYS A 10 -14.08 18.79 -21.30
N LEU A 11 -13.08 19.45 -20.71
CA LEU A 11 -11.87 19.86 -21.44
C LEU A 11 -10.70 18.89 -21.24
N MET A 12 -10.43 18.43 -20.01
CA MET A 12 -9.14 17.80 -19.67
C MET A 12 -9.20 16.26 -19.52
N LYS A 13 -10.38 15.65 -19.58
CA LYS A 13 -10.54 14.19 -19.45
C LYS A 13 -10.32 13.49 -20.79
N LYS A 14 -10.01 12.18 -20.75
CA LYS A 14 -9.83 11.36 -21.96
C LYS A 14 -11.00 11.57 -22.93
N GLY A 15 -10.68 11.94 -24.17
CA GLY A 15 -11.66 12.33 -25.20
C GLY A 15 -12.05 13.81 -25.24
N GLY A 16 -11.57 14.63 -24.29
CA GLY A 16 -11.74 16.08 -24.29
C GLY A 16 -10.66 16.81 -25.10
N PRO A 17 -10.90 18.06 -25.53
CA PRO A 17 -10.01 18.82 -26.41
C PRO A 17 -8.63 19.16 -25.80
N GLY A 18 -8.52 19.16 -24.47
CA GLY A 18 -7.26 19.40 -23.75
C GLY A 18 -6.59 18.13 -23.25
N TYR A 19 -7.07 16.93 -23.64
CA TYR A 19 -6.44 15.68 -23.26
C TYR A 19 -5.30 15.32 -24.21
N ALA A 20 -4.10 15.16 -23.67
CA ALA A 20 -2.98 14.53 -24.34
C ALA A 20 -2.82 13.10 -23.82
N GLN A 21 -2.68 12.13 -24.72
CA GLN A 21 -2.40 10.75 -24.36
C GLN A 21 -0.97 10.66 -23.82
N PRO A 22 -0.76 10.10 -22.61
CA PRO A 22 0.58 9.85 -22.09
C PRO A 22 1.41 8.95 -23.02
N ASP A 23 2.69 9.25 -23.08
CA ASP A 23 3.76 8.53 -23.78
C ASP A 23 5.04 8.53 -22.92
N ASP A 24 6.10 7.90 -23.43
CA ASP A 24 7.42 7.84 -22.78
C ASP A 24 8.14 9.19 -22.72
N ASN A 25 7.67 10.21 -23.44
CA ASN A 25 8.19 11.57 -23.34
C ASN A 25 7.54 12.37 -22.20
N THR A 26 6.37 11.93 -21.72
CA THR A 26 5.59 12.64 -20.70
C THR A 26 5.60 11.94 -19.34
N PHE A 27 5.86 10.63 -19.29
CA PHE A 27 6.00 9.86 -18.06
C PHE A 27 7.17 8.86 -18.16
N PRO A 28 7.87 8.59 -17.03
CA PRO A 28 8.91 7.56 -17.01
C PRO A 28 8.33 6.17 -17.26
N LEU A 29 9.18 5.26 -17.74
CA LEU A 29 8.82 3.85 -17.88
C LEU A 29 8.60 3.23 -16.51
N LEU A 30 7.70 2.24 -16.43
CA LEU A 30 7.36 1.56 -15.18
C LEU A 30 8.60 0.96 -14.49
N ASP A 31 9.47 0.31 -15.28
CA ASP A 31 10.67 -0.35 -14.75
C ASP A 31 11.67 0.66 -14.16
N ASP A 32 11.77 1.86 -14.73
CA ASP A 32 12.60 2.94 -14.20
C ASP A 32 12.06 3.47 -12.87
N VAL A 33 10.74 3.62 -12.77
CA VAL A 33 10.08 4.03 -11.52
C VAL A 33 10.27 2.99 -10.43
N ILE A 34 10.09 1.70 -10.75
CA ILE A 34 10.31 0.60 -9.79
C ILE A 34 11.76 0.61 -9.33
N LYS A 35 12.72 0.72 -10.26
CA LYS A 35 14.15 0.79 -9.93
C LYS A 35 14.45 1.97 -9.00
N MET A 36 13.94 3.16 -9.29
CA MET A 36 14.13 4.34 -8.44
C MET A 36 13.59 4.12 -7.02
N ILE A 37 12.42 3.48 -6.87
CA ILE A 37 11.83 3.18 -5.56
C ILE A 37 12.70 2.18 -4.79
N LEU A 38 13.17 1.12 -5.46
CA LEU A 38 14.06 0.12 -4.87
C LEU A 38 15.41 0.70 -4.45
N ASP A 39 15.99 1.60 -5.26
CA ASP A 39 17.25 2.30 -4.93
C ASP A 39 17.09 3.19 -3.67
N CYS A 40 15.86 3.60 -3.34
CA CYS A 40 15.53 4.29 -2.09
C CYS A 40 15.26 3.34 -0.91
N GLN A 41 15.44 2.03 -1.08
CA GLN A 41 15.00 0.98 -0.14
C GLN A 41 13.50 1.01 0.19
N ALA A 42 12.68 1.67 -0.64
CA ALA A 42 11.24 1.80 -0.43
C ALA A 42 10.48 0.66 -1.13
N ILE A 43 9.20 0.49 -0.78
CA ILE A 43 8.36 -0.60 -1.30
C ILE A 43 7.65 -0.14 -2.59
N PRO A 44 7.97 -0.68 -3.78
CA PRO A 44 7.20 -0.40 -4.98
C PRO A 44 5.82 -1.03 -4.85
N MET A 45 4.77 -0.26 -5.14
CA MET A 45 3.39 -0.70 -4.96
C MET A 45 2.62 -0.62 -6.26
N ALA A 46 1.90 -1.69 -6.59
CA ALA A 46 0.89 -1.66 -7.64
C ALA A 46 -0.23 -0.71 -7.22
N THR A 47 -0.70 0.12 -8.14
CA THR A 47 -1.93 0.89 -7.94
C THR A 47 -3.09 0.19 -8.64
N TRP A 48 -4.23 0.13 -7.99
CA TRP A 48 -5.47 -0.38 -8.57
C TRP A 48 -6.61 0.60 -8.31
N LEU A 49 -7.36 0.96 -9.36
CA LEU A 49 -8.40 1.97 -9.29
C LEU A 49 -9.75 1.37 -8.89
N ASP A 50 -10.34 0.59 -9.80
CA ASP A 50 -11.69 0.03 -9.61
C ASP A 50 -11.97 -1.28 -10.38
N GLY A 51 -11.02 -1.78 -11.17
CA GLY A 51 -11.13 -3.07 -11.85
C GLY A 51 -12.00 -3.06 -13.10
N THR A 52 -12.59 -1.92 -13.47
CA THR A 52 -13.54 -1.85 -14.59
C THR A 52 -12.86 -1.62 -15.94
N SER A 53 -11.57 -1.27 -15.94
CA SER A 53 -10.80 -1.12 -17.16
C SER A 53 -10.26 -2.46 -17.65
N THR A 54 -10.04 -2.58 -18.96
CA THR A 54 -9.44 -3.79 -19.56
C THR A 54 -8.03 -4.08 -19.03
N GLY A 55 -7.33 -3.08 -18.48
CA GLY A 55 -6.03 -3.25 -17.86
C GLY A 55 -6.08 -3.76 -16.42
N GLU A 56 -7.23 -3.66 -15.75
CA GLU A 56 -7.41 -4.03 -14.34
C GLU A 56 -8.37 -5.21 -14.12
N GLU A 57 -9.18 -5.57 -15.13
CA GLU A 57 -10.20 -6.63 -15.02
C GLU A 57 -9.61 -8.01 -14.69
N LYS A 58 -8.34 -8.26 -15.06
CA LYS A 58 -7.59 -9.48 -14.74
C LYS A 58 -6.62 -9.24 -13.59
N ILE A 59 -7.17 -9.02 -12.39
CA ILE A 59 -6.38 -8.54 -11.24
C ILE A 59 -5.25 -9.49 -10.82
N LEU A 60 -5.45 -10.81 -10.92
CA LEU A 60 -4.39 -11.76 -10.57
C LEU A 60 -3.20 -11.64 -11.54
N ASP A 61 -3.47 -11.74 -12.84
CA ASP A 61 -2.47 -11.61 -13.90
C ASP A 61 -1.74 -10.25 -13.83
N LEU A 62 -2.48 -9.18 -13.53
CA LEU A 62 -1.92 -7.84 -13.35
C LEU A 62 -0.93 -7.79 -12.20
N LEU A 63 -1.27 -8.37 -11.04
CA LEU A 63 -0.39 -8.36 -9.88
C LEU A 63 0.81 -9.29 -10.07
N GLU A 64 0.64 -10.47 -10.66
CA GLU A 64 1.76 -11.37 -10.99
C GLU A 64 2.75 -10.68 -11.94
N CYS A 65 2.27 -10.05 -13.01
CA CYS A 65 3.10 -9.26 -13.93
C CYS A 65 3.85 -8.12 -13.23
N GLN A 66 3.20 -7.39 -12.32
CA GLN A 66 3.86 -6.31 -11.58
C GLN A 66 4.86 -6.85 -10.55
N MET A 67 4.60 -7.99 -9.92
CA MET A 67 5.53 -8.64 -9.00
C MET A 67 6.79 -9.10 -9.71
N GLU A 68 6.68 -9.65 -10.93
CA GLU A 68 7.84 -10.01 -11.75
C GLU A 68 8.75 -8.81 -12.04
N LYS A 69 8.19 -7.60 -12.09
CA LYS A 69 8.93 -6.34 -12.26
C LYS A 69 9.53 -5.80 -10.96
N GLY A 70 9.13 -6.32 -9.80
CA GLY A 70 9.65 -5.90 -8.49
C GLY A 70 8.65 -5.19 -7.57
N VAL A 71 7.36 -5.13 -7.94
CA VAL A 71 6.32 -4.68 -7.01
C VAL A 71 6.20 -5.64 -5.83
N ALA A 72 6.07 -5.08 -4.63
CA ALA A 72 6.09 -5.84 -3.38
C ALA A 72 4.88 -5.55 -2.47
N ALA A 73 3.96 -4.68 -2.88
CA ALA A 73 2.69 -4.41 -2.20
C ALA A 73 1.65 -3.84 -3.18
N ILE A 74 0.41 -3.65 -2.73
CA ILE A 74 -0.65 -2.97 -3.50
C ILE A 74 -1.17 -1.76 -2.73
N ASN A 75 -1.43 -0.66 -3.42
CA ASN A 75 -2.05 0.55 -2.86
C ASN A 75 -3.43 0.79 -3.47
N ILE A 76 -4.45 0.93 -2.61
CA ILE A 76 -5.86 1.09 -3.01
C ILE A 76 -6.47 2.28 -2.25
N VAL A 77 -7.40 2.98 -2.89
CA VAL A 77 -8.25 3.99 -2.23
C VAL A 77 -9.66 3.40 -2.07
N PRO A 78 -10.01 2.83 -0.90
CA PRO A 78 -11.18 1.95 -0.78
C PRO A 78 -12.50 2.65 -1.00
N ASP A 79 -12.68 3.87 -0.47
CA ASP A 79 -13.96 4.61 -0.53
C ASP A 79 -14.49 4.75 -1.96
N ARG A 80 -13.61 4.84 -2.96
CA ARG A 80 -13.98 4.95 -4.39
C ARG A 80 -14.67 3.70 -4.94
N ASN A 81 -14.57 2.57 -4.27
CA ASN A 81 -15.01 1.27 -4.76
C ASN A 81 -16.29 0.73 -4.12
N TRP A 82 -16.76 1.34 -3.04
CA TRP A 82 -17.99 0.93 -2.35
C TRP A 82 -18.91 2.11 -1.98
N ASN A 83 -18.36 3.31 -1.78
CA ASN A 83 -19.14 4.50 -1.41
C ASN A 83 -19.66 5.21 -2.68
N ILE A 84 -20.47 4.49 -3.46
CA ILE A 84 -20.98 4.91 -4.78
C ILE A 84 -22.51 5.02 -4.72
N LYS A 85 -23.07 6.06 -5.35
CA LYS A 85 -24.52 6.33 -5.33
C LYS A 85 -25.33 5.43 -6.26
N ASP A 86 -24.78 5.14 -7.43
CA ASP A 86 -25.43 4.25 -8.40
C ASP A 86 -25.37 2.79 -7.88
N PRO A 87 -26.51 2.12 -7.68
CA PRO A 87 -26.52 0.80 -7.06
C PRO A 87 -25.83 -0.29 -7.89
N ASP A 88 -25.91 -0.22 -9.22
CA ASP A 88 -25.33 -1.23 -10.10
C ASP A 88 -23.81 -1.06 -10.19
N GLU A 89 -23.34 0.18 -10.31
CA GLU A 89 -21.91 0.52 -10.23
C GLU A 89 -21.34 0.16 -8.86
N GLN A 90 -22.05 0.49 -7.78
CA GLN A 90 -21.65 0.14 -6.41
C GLN A 90 -21.47 -1.37 -6.26
N LYS A 91 -22.45 -2.15 -6.72
CA LYS A 91 -22.43 -3.61 -6.62
C LYS A 91 -21.25 -4.20 -7.40
N LEU A 92 -21.02 -3.74 -8.64
CA LEU A 92 -19.92 -4.21 -9.47
C LEU A 92 -18.56 -3.86 -8.86
N LYS A 93 -18.32 -2.59 -8.51
CA LYS A 93 -17.02 -2.15 -7.98
C LYS A 93 -16.71 -2.72 -6.60
N THR A 94 -17.73 -2.91 -5.76
CA THR A 94 -17.55 -3.58 -4.46
C THR A 94 -17.11 -5.04 -4.66
N LYS A 95 -17.72 -5.74 -5.63
CA LYS A 95 -17.33 -7.10 -5.99
C LYS A 95 -15.87 -7.14 -6.47
N LEU A 96 -15.50 -6.31 -7.43
CA LEU A 96 -14.14 -6.26 -7.99
C LEU A 96 -13.10 -5.87 -6.94
N PHE A 97 -13.46 -4.98 -6.01
CA PHE A 97 -12.62 -4.63 -4.87
C PHE A 97 -12.35 -5.82 -3.96
N HIS A 98 -13.36 -6.63 -3.63
CA HIS A 98 -13.15 -7.85 -2.84
C HIS A 98 -12.31 -8.89 -3.58
N GLU A 99 -12.48 -9.01 -4.90
CA GLU A 99 -11.64 -9.85 -5.75
C GLU A 99 -10.18 -9.37 -5.75
N CYS A 100 -9.95 -8.05 -5.79
CA CYS A 100 -8.62 -7.46 -5.70
C CYS A 100 -7.94 -7.73 -4.36
N ILE A 101 -8.65 -7.58 -3.23
CA ILE A 101 -8.11 -7.92 -1.92
C ILE A 101 -7.80 -9.43 -1.84
N THR A 102 -8.68 -10.28 -2.36
CA THR A 102 -8.47 -11.73 -2.38
C THR A 102 -7.23 -12.11 -3.20
N ALA A 103 -7.02 -11.47 -4.36
CA ALA A 103 -5.83 -11.68 -5.19
C ALA A 103 -4.56 -11.23 -4.46
N ALA A 104 -4.57 -10.06 -3.83
CA ALA A 104 -3.44 -9.58 -3.04
C ALA A 104 -3.08 -10.54 -1.90
N GLN A 105 -4.08 -11.06 -1.17
CA GLN A 105 -3.86 -12.06 -0.12
C GLN A 105 -3.31 -13.38 -0.66
N LYS A 106 -3.82 -13.86 -1.80
CA LYS A 106 -3.33 -15.08 -2.47
C LYS A 106 -1.84 -14.94 -2.82
N LEU A 107 -1.43 -13.76 -3.27
CA LEU A 107 -0.04 -13.43 -3.61
C LEU A 107 0.78 -12.96 -2.40
N LYS A 108 0.17 -12.91 -1.20
CA LYS A 108 0.80 -12.47 0.05
C LYS A 108 1.30 -11.02 0.00
N LEU A 109 0.73 -10.19 -0.87
CA LEU A 109 1.06 -8.78 -0.99
C LEU A 109 0.42 -7.99 0.16
N PRO A 110 1.18 -7.17 0.90
CA PRO A 110 0.63 -6.18 1.82
C PRO A 110 -0.31 -5.22 1.10
N VAL A 111 -1.44 -4.91 1.73
CA VAL A 111 -2.43 -3.95 1.20
C VAL A 111 -2.29 -2.61 1.91
N ASN A 112 -1.75 -1.61 1.22
CA ASN A 112 -1.74 -0.24 1.68
C ASN A 112 -3.04 0.47 1.26
N VAL A 113 -3.65 1.20 2.18
CA VAL A 113 -4.86 1.99 1.92
C VAL A 113 -4.72 3.40 2.42
N GLY A 114 -5.47 4.32 1.80
CA GLY A 114 -5.60 5.68 2.28
C GLY A 114 -6.72 6.40 1.56
N THR A 115 -7.18 7.51 2.15
CA THR A 115 -8.35 8.25 1.67
C THR A 115 -8.05 9.19 0.49
N GLU A 116 -6.76 9.37 0.16
CA GLU A 116 -6.27 10.22 -0.94
C GLU A 116 -6.96 11.59 -0.94
N LEU A 117 -6.76 12.34 0.16
CA LEU A 117 -7.34 13.65 0.56
C LEU A 117 -7.17 14.79 -0.48
N ASN A 118 -7.59 14.55 -1.72
CA ASN A 118 -7.44 15.43 -2.87
C ASN A 118 -8.71 16.21 -3.20
N LYS A 119 -9.81 15.96 -2.47
CA LYS A 119 -11.09 16.64 -2.64
C LYS A 119 -11.75 16.97 -1.30
N PHE A 120 -12.38 18.14 -1.27
CA PHE A 120 -13.22 18.54 -0.15
C PHE A 120 -14.36 17.53 0.07
N GLY A 121 -14.54 17.10 1.33
CA GLY A 121 -15.57 16.15 1.73
C GLY A 121 -15.14 14.68 1.76
N GLN A 122 -13.89 14.36 1.35
CA GLN A 122 -13.33 13.03 1.62
C GLN A 122 -13.12 12.82 3.13
N ARG A 123 -13.21 11.56 3.55
CA ARG A 123 -13.02 11.17 4.94
C ARG A 123 -11.55 11.30 5.34
N TRP A 124 -11.31 11.60 6.62
CA TRP A 124 -9.97 11.56 7.20
C TRP A 124 -9.46 10.14 7.38
N VAL A 125 -10.36 9.20 7.68
CA VAL A 125 -10.09 7.78 7.89
C VAL A 125 -11.15 6.99 7.12
N ASP A 126 -10.73 5.90 6.47
CA ASP A 126 -11.63 4.97 5.82
C ASP A 126 -12.61 4.34 6.84
N ASP A 127 -13.84 4.10 6.40
CA ASP A 127 -14.90 3.56 7.25
C ASP A 127 -14.81 2.03 7.33
N PHE A 128 -13.96 1.54 8.24
CA PHE A 128 -13.76 0.10 8.46
C PHE A 128 -14.99 -0.62 9.04
N ALA A 129 -16.01 0.11 9.51
CA ALA A 129 -17.27 -0.46 9.99
C ALA A 129 -18.29 -0.67 8.86
N ALA A 130 -18.11 -0.02 7.71
CA ALA A 130 -18.98 -0.20 6.56
C ALA A 130 -18.99 -1.67 6.10
N LYS A 131 -20.16 -2.20 5.70
CA LYS A 131 -20.33 -3.61 5.32
C LYS A 131 -19.32 -4.08 4.26
N ALA A 132 -19.03 -3.24 3.27
CA ALA A 132 -18.07 -3.54 2.22
C ALA A 132 -16.62 -3.57 2.72
N MET A 133 -16.29 -2.82 3.79
CA MET A 133 -14.96 -2.73 4.36
C MET A 133 -14.71 -3.76 5.45
N ALA A 134 -15.72 -4.05 6.29
CA ALA A 134 -15.59 -4.94 7.44
C ALA A 134 -15.09 -6.35 7.07
N VAL A 135 -15.45 -6.84 5.88
CA VAL A 135 -15.01 -8.15 5.36
C VAL A 135 -13.53 -8.18 4.94
N VAL A 136 -12.94 -7.03 4.64
CA VAL A 136 -11.57 -6.88 4.12
C VAL A 136 -10.69 -5.97 4.98
N GLY A 137 -11.17 -5.56 6.16
CA GLY A 137 -10.46 -4.62 7.03
C GLY A 137 -9.17 -5.20 7.62
N LYS A 138 -9.17 -6.49 7.99
CA LYS A 138 -7.99 -7.15 8.59
C LYS A 138 -6.75 -7.08 7.67
N PRO A 139 -6.83 -7.45 6.37
CA PRO A 139 -5.72 -7.27 5.43
C PRO A 139 -5.18 -5.84 5.34
N MET A 140 -6.04 -4.82 5.45
CA MET A 140 -5.62 -3.42 5.37
C MET A 140 -4.90 -2.96 6.64
N ILE A 141 -5.38 -3.37 7.81
CA ILE A 141 -4.69 -3.10 9.08
C ILE A 141 -3.34 -3.80 9.12
N SER A 142 -3.27 -5.07 8.69
CA SER A 142 -2.02 -5.83 8.55
C SER A 142 -1.06 -5.13 7.57
N GLY A 143 -1.54 -4.71 6.40
CA GLY A 143 -0.72 -3.97 5.43
C GLY A 143 -0.18 -2.65 6.00
N ALA A 144 -1.01 -1.86 6.70
CA ALA A 144 -0.58 -0.64 7.37
C ALA A 144 0.49 -0.91 8.44
N GLN A 145 0.33 -1.97 9.24
CA GLN A 145 1.32 -2.39 10.23
C GLN A 145 2.64 -2.81 9.55
N ILE A 146 2.60 -3.53 8.44
CA ILE A 146 3.81 -3.85 7.66
C ILE A 146 4.52 -2.57 7.20
N MET A 147 3.80 -1.54 6.74
CA MET A 147 4.41 -0.25 6.36
C MET A 147 5.06 0.48 7.54
N VAL A 148 4.42 0.46 8.71
CA VAL A 148 5.00 1.02 9.95
C VAL A 148 6.24 0.22 10.37
N GLY A 149 6.16 -1.11 10.34
CA GLY A 149 7.28 -2.00 10.64
C GLY A 149 8.47 -1.77 9.72
N HIS A 150 8.21 -1.66 8.41
CA HIS A 150 9.21 -1.31 7.41
C HIS A 150 9.90 0.01 7.75
N THR A 151 9.12 1.05 8.05
CA THR A 151 9.64 2.37 8.36
C THR A 151 10.52 2.36 9.62
N ARG A 152 10.10 1.63 10.66
CA ARG A 152 10.86 1.50 11.92
C ARG A 152 12.18 0.75 11.70
N LEU A 153 12.11 -0.41 11.06
CA LEU A 153 13.28 -1.26 10.83
C LEU A 153 14.29 -0.63 9.88
N LEU A 154 13.83 0.00 8.79
CA LEU A 154 14.73 0.72 7.90
C LEU A 154 15.42 1.88 8.62
N ARG A 155 14.66 2.68 9.39
CA ARG A 155 15.21 3.85 10.08
C ARG A 155 16.25 3.52 11.15
N PHE A 156 16.02 2.47 11.93
CA PHE A 156 16.84 2.19 13.12
C PHE A 156 17.76 0.97 12.98
N ALA A 157 17.56 0.13 11.97
CA ALA A 157 18.30 -1.11 11.81
C ALA A 157 18.76 -1.38 10.35
N ASP A 158 18.59 -0.41 9.44
CA ASP A 158 18.89 -0.54 8.00
C ASP A 158 18.33 -1.83 7.39
N PHE A 159 17.11 -2.18 7.79
CA PHE A 159 16.45 -3.43 7.41
C PHE A 159 15.11 -3.13 6.72
N SER A 160 15.15 -2.97 5.41
CA SER A 160 13.95 -2.72 4.60
C SER A 160 13.26 -4.03 4.19
N TYR A 161 11.93 -3.98 4.10
CA TYR A 161 11.07 -5.08 3.62
C TYR A 161 11.51 -5.69 2.28
N ILE A 162 12.09 -4.86 1.39
CA ILE A 162 12.52 -5.27 0.05
C ILE A 162 13.99 -5.65 -0.06
N SER A 163 14.78 -5.46 1.00
CA SER A 163 16.22 -5.77 0.99
C SER A 163 16.47 -7.27 0.76
N GLU A 164 17.62 -7.60 0.17
CA GLU A 164 18.07 -8.99 0.06
C GLU A 164 18.22 -9.64 1.42
N LYS A 165 18.70 -8.89 2.43
CA LYS A 165 18.78 -9.34 3.83
C LYS A 165 17.42 -9.79 4.35
N ALA A 166 16.36 -9.01 4.14
CA ALA A 166 15.00 -9.39 4.54
C ALA A 166 14.43 -10.54 3.70
N LYS A 167 14.82 -10.69 2.42
CA LYS A 167 14.41 -11.84 1.59
C LYS A 167 15.07 -13.14 2.04
N SER A 168 16.32 -13.09 2.51
CA SER A 168 17.06 -14.28 2.96
C SER A 168 16.80 -14.68 4.40
N GLU A 169 16.39 -13.73 5.27
CA GLU A 169 16.17 -13.97 6.70
C GLU A 169 14.98 -14.90 6.98
N PHE A 170 13.95 -14.87 6.11
CA PHE A 170 12.71 -15.63 6.30
C PHE A 170 12.57 -16.72 5.25
N SER A 171 12.05 -17.89 5.63
CA SER A 171 11.89 -19.00 4.68
C SER A 171 10.79 -18.77 3.65
N ASP A 172 9.84 -17.87 3.93
CA ASP A 172 8.80 -17.47 3.00
C ASP A 172 8.24 -16.07 3.30
N MET A 173 7.46 -15.55 2.35
CA MET A 173 6.87 -14.21 2.41
C MET A 173 5.86 -14.02 3.55
N ASN A 174 5.16 -15.07 4.02
CA ASN A 174 4.26 -14.94 5.17
C ASN A 174 5.06 -14.66 6.44
N GLN A 175 6.13 -15.39 6.69
CA GLN A 175 6.96 -15.14 7.88
C GLN A 175 7.56 -13.74 7.86
N ARG A 176 7.98 -13.27 6.69
CA ARG A 176 8.39 -11.87 6.52
C ARG A 176 7.25 -10.91 6.85
N ASN A 177 6.07 -11.11 6.28
CA ASN A 177 4.90 -10.26 6.58
C ASN A 177 4.58 -10.25 8.07
N ASP A 178 4.54 -11.42 8.72
CA ASP A 178 4.27 -11.57 10.15
C ASP A 178 5.29 -10.81 11.00
N PHE A 179 6.58 -10.89 10.65
CA PHE A 179 7.62 -10.15 11.35
C PHE A 179 7.44 -8.63 11.22
N PHE A 180 7.34 -8.10 10.00
CA PHE A 180 7.16 -6.66 9.80
C PHE A 180 5.84 -6.15 10.39
N GLU A 181 4.76 -6.94 10.30
CA GLU A 181 3.49 -6.66 10.96
C GLU A 181 3.64 -6.58 12.48
N SER A 182 4.35 -7.55 13.10
CA SER A 182 4.57 -7.56 14.55
C SER A 182 5.35 -6.33 15.04
N VAL A 183 6.35 -5.88 14.28
CA VAL A 183 7.07 -4.64 14.58
C VAL A 183 6.16 -3.42 14.40
N GLY A 184 5.31 -3.42 13.37
CA GLY A 184 4.32 -2.37 13.12
C GLY A 184 3.26 -2.24 14.20
N LYS A 185 2.87 -3.36 14.82
CA LYS A 185 1.89 -3.44 15.90
C LYS A 185 2.34 -2.80 17.20
N LEU A 186 3.64 -2.67 17.44
CA LEU A 186 4.14 -2.02 18.64
C LEU A 186 3.60 -0.58 18.73
N ASP A 187 3.30 -0.13 19.95
CA ASP A 187 2.88 1.24 20.20
C ASP A 187 3.92 2.25 19.68
N CYS A 188 3.52 3.52 19.57
CA CYS A 188 4.48 4.58 19.28
C CYS A 188 5.58 4.59 20.35
N PRO A 189 6.87 4.44 19.98
CA PRO A 189 7.94 4.40 20.97
C PRO A 189 8.02 5.74 21.71
N LYS A 190 8.26 5.67 23.02
CA LYS A 190 8.56 6.86 23.84
C LYS A 190 9.86 7.50 23.36
N LEU A 191 10.03 8.79 23.64
CA LEU A 191 11.25 9.53 23.29
C LEU A 191 12.53 8.84 23.78
N SER A 192 12.54 8.30 25.00
CA SER A 192 13.69 7.57 25.55
C SER A 192 14.08 6.33 24.72
N VAL A 193 13.09 5.61 24.17
CA VAL A 193 13.33 4.45 23.30
C VAL A 193 13.91 4.91 21.95
N ILE A 194 13.40 6.02 21.41
CA ILE A 194 13.91 6.62 20.18
C ILE A 194 15.36 7.07 20.37
N GLU A 195 15.67 7.81 21.45
CA GLU A 195 17.02 8.31 21.77
C GLU A 195 18.01 7.17 21.94
N ARG A 196 17.60 6.07 22.60
CA ARG A 196 18.40 4.83 22.65
C ARG A 196 18.70 4.32 21.25
N MET A 197 17.67 4.12 20.41
CA MET A 197 17.87 3.57 19.06
C MET A 197 18.72 4.49 18.17
N LEU A 198 18.67 5.81 18.36
CA LEU A 198 19.50 6.77 17.60
C LEU A 198 20.99 6.74 17.98
N THR A 199 21.33 6.19 19.14
CA THR A 199 22.70 6.18 19.68
C THR A 199 23.32 4.77 19.74
N THR A 200 22.56 3.77 19.29
CA THR A 200 22.94 2.35 19.29
C THR A 200 23.21 1.89 17.85
N ASP A 201 24.10 0.91 17.68
CA ASP A 201 24.39 0.31 16.38
C ASP A 201 23.19 -0.47 15.80
N ILE A 202 23.23 -0.72 14.48
CA ILE A 202 22.12 -1.29 13.72
C ILE A 202 21.81 -2.74 14.12
N GLU A 203 22.83 -3.55 14.44
CA GLU A 203 22.66 -4.95 14.86
C GLU A 203 21.95 -5.03 16.22
N THR A 204 22.41 -4.23 17.18
CA THR A 204 21.80 -4.15 18.51
C THR A 204 20.38 -3.60 18.44
N ASN A 205 20.11 -2.63 17.56
CA ASN A 205 18.75 -2.15 17.31
C ASN A 205 17.85 -3.21 16.66
N PHE A 206 18.36 -3.97 15.69
CA PHE A 206 17.60 -5.05 15.07
C PHE A 206 17.17 -6.09 16.11
N ALA A 207 18.10 -6.55 16.96
CA ALA A 207 17.80 -7.50 18.04
C ALA A 207 16.78 -6.92 19.02
N TYR A 208 16.99 -5.67 19.47
CA TYR A 208 16.08 -4.99 20.39
C TYR A 208 14.65 -4.87 19.83
N ILE A 209 14.50 -4.37 18.59
CA ILE A 209 13.19 -4.23 17.94
C ILE A 209 12.53 -5.61 17.76
N SER A 210 13.30 -6.61 17.35
CA SER A 210 12.79 -7.97 17.15
C SER A 210 12.27 -8.57 18.46
N ASP A 211 13.01 -8.40 19.55
CA ASP A 211 12.60 -8.91 20.86
C ASP A 211 11.42 -8.12 21.43
N SER A 212 11.37 -6.80 21.24
CA SER A 212 10.18 -6.00 21.58
C SER A 212 8.95 -6.49 20.82
N ALA A 213 9.08 -6.75 19.51
CA ALA A 213 7.98 -7.25 18.68
C ALA A 213 7.49 -8.63 19.13
N LYS A 214 8.40 -9.56 19.48
CA LYS A 214 8.04 -10.87 20.05
C LYS A 214 7.28 -10.73 21.38
N ASN A 215 7.63 -9.75 22.21
CA ASN A 215 7.00 -9.50 23.49
C ASN A 215 5.77 -8.57 23.41
N GLY A 216 5.48 -8.01 22.22
CA GLY A 216 4.37 -7.10 21.99
C GLY A 216 4.50 -5.73 22.66
N GLN A 217 5.69 -5.36 23.15
CA GLN A 217 5.94 -4.08 23.82
C GLN A 217 7.42 -3.67 23.75
N TRP A 218 7.67 -2.37 23.79
CA TRP A 218 9.01 -1.82 23.98
C TRP A 218 9.52 -2.09 25.40
N PHE A 219 10.84 -2.29 25.56
CA PHE A 219 11.48 -2.39 26.88
C PHE A 219 11.89 -1.02 27.43
#